data_AF-A0A3L7SV51-F1
#
_entry.id   AF-A0A3L7SV51-F1
#
_cell.length_a   1.000
_cell.length_b   1.000
_cell.length_c   1.000
_cell.angle_alpha   90.00
_cell.angle_beta   90.00
_cell.angle_gamma   90.00
#
_symmetry.space_group_name_H-M   'P 1'
#
loop_
_entity.id
_entity.type
_entity.pdbx_description
1 polymer ?
#
loop_
_entity_poly.entity_id
_entity_poly.type
_entity_poly.pdbx_seq_one_letter_code
_entity_poly.pdbx_strand_id
1 'polypeptide(L)'
;RGYDIRPAGKAIEQALGSEVLVVPSKLALTQALVMIPGGSAQARLAGMAGDAARSAPERYAAAETLSRHVQRYGRVILDAQVKDLENTLAATQEPPVRAAISGALALLSKPRGDRNLLDYQPAKSAPTMAPMGENGAEKPVEKPDQP
;
A
#
# COMPACT_ATOMS: atom_id res chain seq x y z
N ARG A 1 -9.79 10.32 -21.34
CA ARG A 1 -8.46 9.76 -21.70
C ARG A 1 -7.46 10.32 -20.70
N GLY A 2 -6.75 9.48 -19.95
CA GLY A 2 -5.76 9.93 -18.97
C GLY A 2 -4.36 9.95 -19.56
N TYR A 3 -3.54 10.90 -19.16
CA TYR A 3 -2.11 10.93 -19.48
C TYR A 3 -1.33 10.09 -18.47
N ASP A 4 -0.35 9.30 -18.94
CA ASP A 4 0.57 8.60 -18.07
C ASP A 4 1.66 9.55 -17.57
N ILE A 5 1.62 9.86 -16.27
CA ILE A 5 2.57 10.79 -15.64
C ILE A 5 3.79 10.07 -15.04
N ARG A 6 3.85 8.73 -15.08
CA ARG A 6 4.97 7.96 -14.51
C ARG A 6 6.33 8.33 -15.10
N PRO A 7 6.48 8.57 -16.43
CA PRO A 7 7.76 9.00 -16.99
C PRO A 7 8.26 10.34 -16.43
N ALA A 8 7.35 11.20 -15.96
CA ALA A 8 7.66 12.51 -15.40
C ALA A 8 8.00 12.46 -13.90
N GLY A 9 8.02 11.29 -13.26
CA GLY A 9 8.14 11.19 -11.80
C GLY A 9 9.34 11.91 -11.21
N LYS A 10 10.53 11.74 -11.80
CA LYS A 10 11.75 12.43 -11.36
C LYS A 10 11.65 13.95 -11.51
N ALA A 11 11.05 14.43 -12.60
CA ALA A 11 10.86 15.86 -12.84
C ALA A 11 9.87 16.47 -11.84
N ILE A 12 8.80 15.75 -11.49
CA ILE A 12 7.82 16.17 -10.49
C ILE A 12 8.48 16.26 -9.10
N GLU A 13 9.24 15.23 -8.71
CA GLU A 13 9.99 15.26 -7.45
C GLU A 13 10.97 16.44 -7.40
N GLN A 14 11.75 16.68 -8.46
CA GLN A 14 12.66 17.83 -8.54
C GLN A 14 11.92 19.17 -8.44
N ALA A 15 10.81 19.32 -9.15
CA ALA A 15 10.01 20.53 -9.17
C ALA A 15 9.45 20.88 -7.78
N LEU A 16 9.07 19.88 -6.96
CA LEU A 16 8.61 20.10 -5.58
C LEU A 16 9.67 20.68 -4.64
N GLY A 17 10.96 20.59 -5.00
CA GLY A 17 12.05 21.27 -4.31
C GLY A 17 12.36 22.68 -4.83
N SER A 18 11.69 23.12 -5.90
CA SER A 18 11.92 24.43 -6.49
C SER A 18 11.13 25.53 -5.76
N GLU A 19 11.80 26.65 -5.49
CA GLU A 19 11.17 27.86 -4.96
C GLU A 19 10.36 28.63 -6.01
N VAL A 20 10.55 28.33 -7.29
CA VAL A 20 9.90 29.03 -8.41
C VAL A 20 8.40 28.71 -8.49
N LEU A 21 7.96 27.61 -7.91
CA LEU A 21 6.56 27.21 -7.94
C LEU A 21 5.71 27.97 -6.92
N VAL A 22 4.59 28.52 -7.39
CA VAL A 22 3.53 29.05 -6.53
C VAL A 22 2.83 27.94 -5.75
N VAL A 23 2.25 28.29 -4.60
CA VAL A 23 1.61 27.33 -3.68
C VAL A 23 0.58 26.41 -4.37
N PRO A 24 -0.36 26.90 -5.22
CA PRO A 24 -1.31 26.03 -5.90
C PRO A 24 -0.63 24.95 -6.77
N SER A 25 0.46 25.31 -7.45
CA SER A 25 1.24 24.38 -8.26
C SER A 25 1.95 23.33 -7.40
N LYS A 26 2.51 23.73 -6.25
CA LYS A 26 3.11 22.79 -5.28
C LYS A 26 2.07 21.79 -4.76
N LEU A 27 0.87 22.25 -4.44
CA LEU A 27 -0.22 21.36 -3.99
C LEU A 27 -0.64 20.37 -5.08
N ALA A 28 -0.82 20.84 -6.33
CA ALA A 28 -1.18 19.97 -7.45
C ALA A 28 -0.10 18.90 -7.73
N LEU A 29 1.18 19.29 -7.71
CA LEU A 29 2.29 18.35 -7.88
C LEU A 29 2.40 17.36 -6.71
N THR A 30 2.11 17.81 -5.49
CA THR A 30 2.07 16.93 -4.30
C THR A 30 1.03 15.84 -4.49
N GLN A 31 -0.19 16.22 -4.91
CA GLN A 31 -1.27 15.25 -5.16
C GLN A 31 -0.94 14.30 -6.33
N ALA A 32 -0.22 14.78 -7.34
CA ALA A 32 0.21 13.95 -8.46
C ALA A 32 1.16 12.81 -8.04
N LEU A 33 1.89 12.96 -6.92
CA LEU A 33 2.75 11.89 -6.39
C LEU A 33 1.99 10.61 -6.07
N VAL A 34 0.68 10.64 -5.80
CA VAL A 34 -0.14 9.41 -5.60
C VAL A 34 -0.04 8.44 -6.78
N MET A 35 0.23 8.93 -7.99
CA MET A 35 0.29 8.09 -9.20
C MET A 35 1.70 7.57 -9.50
N ILE A 36 2.73 7.98 -8.77
CA ILE A 36 4.12 7.61 -9.01
C ILE A 36 4.53 6.56 -7.98
N PRO A 37 4.71 5.28 -8.35
CA PRO A 37 5.10 4.26 -7.40
C PRO A 37 6.56 4.48 -6.94
N GLY A 38 6.83 4.29 -5.65
CA GLY A 38 8.20 4.24 -5.13
C GLY A 38 8.36 4.65 -3.67
N GLY A 39 9.46 4.21 -3.07
CA GLY A 39 9.86 4.61 -1.71
C GLY A 39 10.29 6.07 -1.61
N SER A 40 10.86 6.63 -2.68
CA SER A 40 11.27 8.05 -2.77
C SER A 40 10.08 8.98 -2.57
N ALA A 41 8.92 8.67 -3.19
CA ALA A 41 7.71 9.45 -3.07
C ALA A 41 7.19 9.46 -1.62
N GLN A 42 7.13 8.31 -0.94
CA GLN A 42 6.70 8.25 0.46
C GLN A 42 7.65 9.01 1.39
N ALA A 43 8.96 8.83 1.21
CA ALA A 43 9.98 9.55 1.97
C ALA A 43 9.84 11.06 1.81
N ARG A 44 9.64 11.52 0.57
CA ARG A 44 9.48 12.95 0.26
C ARG A 44 8.20 13.51 0.87
N LEU A 45 7.09 12.79 0.76
CA LEU A 45 5.81 13.19 1.35
C LEU A 45 5.87 13.25 2.88
N ALA A 46 6.54 12.29 3.53
CA ALA A 46 6.76 12.31 4.97
C ALA A 46 7.62 13.52 5.39
N GLY A 47 8.71 13.79 4.67
CA GLY A 47 9.54 14.98 4.91
C GLY A 47 8.75 16.27 4.74
N MET A 48 7.95 16.39 3.67
CA MET A 48 7.09 17.57 3.45
C MET A 48 6.01 17.74 4.51
N ALA A 49 5.42 16.64 5.00
CA ALA A 49 4.42 16.68 6.07
C ALA A 49 5.04 17.15 7.41
N GLY A 50 6.29 16.77 7.67
CA GLY A 50 7.01 17.15 8.88
C GLY A 50 7.79 18.47 8.81
N ASP A 51 7.85 19.12 7.65
CA ASP A 51 8.64 20.32 7.46
C ASP A 51 7.93 21.56 8.03
N ALA A 52 8.35 22.02 9.21
CA ALA A 52 7.79 23.19 9.88
C ALA A 52 7.98 24.51 9.08
N ALA A 53 8.93 24.57 8.13
CA ALA A 53 9.08 25.72 7.26
C ALA A 53 7.97 25.81 6.20
N ARG A 54 7.22 24.72 5.98
CA ARG A 54 6.09 24.69 5.05
C ARG A 54 4.81 25.17 5.69
N SER A 55 4.00 25.84 4.87
CA SER A 55 2.67 26.27 5.25
C SER A 55 1.80 25.07 5.69
N ALA A 56 0.87 25.31 6.63
CA ALA A 56 -0.04 24.26 7.09
C ALA A 56 -0.82 23.56 5.95
N PRO A 57 -1.31 24.26 4.90
CA PRO A 57 -1.93 23.61 3.75
C PRO A 57 -1.00 22.65 2.99
N GLU A 58 0.29 23.01 2.83
CA GLU A 58 1.27 22.13 2.19
C GLU A 58 1.53 20.87 3.01
N ARG A 59 1.74 21.03 4.33
CA ARG A 59 1.94 19.89 5.24
C ARG A 59 0.72 18.97 5.27
N TYR A 60 -0.48 19.53 5.34
CA TYR A 60 -1.72 18.78 5.30
C TYR A 60 -1.86 17.99 3.99
N ALA A 61 -1.64 18.64 2.84
CA ALA A 61 -1.72 17.98 1.54
C ALA A 61 -0.68 16.86 1.39
N ALA A 62 0.53 17.05 1.92
CA ALA A 62 1.57 16.02 1.93
C ALA A 62 1.17 14.80 2.76
N ALA A 63 0.63 15.00 3.97
CA ALA A 63 0.19 13.91 4.84
C ALA A 63 -1.02 13.13 4.27
N GLU A 64 -2.00 13.83 3.69
CA GLU A 64 -3.12 13.21 2.98
C GLU A 64 -2.65 12.39 1.78
N THR A 65 -1.72 12.94 1.00
CA THR A 65 -1.14 12.27 -0.17
C THR A 65 -0.33 11.06 0.25
N LEU A 66 0.44 11.15 1.34
CA LEU A 66 1.18 10.03 1.91
C LEU A 66 0.24 8.87 2.27
N SER A 67 -0.87 9.18 2.95
CA SER A 67 -1.88 8.18 3.31
C SER A 67 -2.42 7.44 2.07
N ARG A 68 -2.82 8.18 1.04
CA ARG A 68 -3.31 7.62 -0.23
C ARG A 68 -2.24 6.79 -0.93
N HIS A 69 -1.00 7.26 -0.91
CA HIS A 69 0.12 6.57 -1.54
C HIS A 69 0.44 5.26 -0.83
N VAL A 70 0.42 5.22 0.51
CA VAL A 70 0.60 4.00 1.32
C VAL A 70 -0.57 3.03 1.11
N GLN A 71 -1.81 3.52 1.07
CA GLN A 71 -2.97 2.68 0.76
C GLN A 71 -2.87 2.03 -0.62
N ARG A 72 -2.34 2.76 -1.60
CA ARG A 72 -2.24 2.30 -2.99
C ARG A 72 -1.09 1.32 -3.23
N TYR A 73 0.09 1.60 -2.68
CA TYR A 73 1.32 0.86 -2.99
C TYR A 73 1.88 0.07 -1.81
N GLY A 74 1.23 0.12 -0.66
CA GLY A 74 1.77 -0.42 0.59
C GLY A 74 2.89 0.45 1.17
N ARG A 75 3.42 0.05 2.32
CA ARG A 75 4.50 0.76 3.00
C ARG A 75 5.85 0.41 2.39
N VAL A 76 6.56 1.40 1.85
CA VAL A 76 7.93 1.27 1.32
C VAL A 76 8.93 2.29 1.89
N ILE A 77 8.45 3.24 2.70
CA ILE A 77 9.27 4.20 3.46
C ILE A 77 10.10 3.52 4.57
N LEU A 78 11.28 4.07 4.88
CA LEU A 78 12.20 3.57 5.92
C LEU A 78 11.69 3.84 7.35
N ASP A 79 12.02 2.97 8.29
CA ASP A 79 11.63 3.13 9.71
C ASP A 79 12.15 4.44 10.32
N ALA A 80 13.38 4.85 9.98
CA ALA A 80 13.95 6.12 10.43
C ALA A 80 13.07 7.32 10.04
N GLN A 81 12.55 7.33 8.81
CA GLN A 81 11.70 8.41 8.29
C GLN A 81 10.31 8.39 8.93
N VAL A 82 9.79 7.22 9.30
CA VAL A 82 8.56 7.11 10.09
C VAL A 82 8.78 7.70 11.47
N LYS A 83 9.90 7.38 12.12
CA LYS A 83 10.26 7.91 13.44
C LYS A 83 10.43 9.43 13.42
N ASP A 84 11.03 9.99 12.37
CA ASP A 84 11.15 11.44 12.22
C ASP A 84 9.77 12.12 12.12
N LEU A 85 8.83 11.49 11.40
CA LEU A 85 7.45 11.97 11.30
C LEU A 85 6.70 11.85 12.63
N GLU A 86 6.92 10.79 13.41
CA GLU A 86 6.38 10.62 14.77
C GLU A 86 6.89 11.71 15.72
N ASN A 87 8.20 12.00 15.69
CA ASN A 87 8.78 13.08 16.49
C ASN A 87 8.17 14.44 16.12
N THR A 88 7.92 14.66 14.83
CA THR A 88 7.32 15.91 14.35
C THR A 88 5.86 16.06 14.77
N LEU A 89 5.11 14.95 14.84
CA LEU A 89 3.72 14.96 15.30
C LEU A 89 3.61 15.58 16.70
N ALA A 90 4.58 15.31 17.59
CA ALA A 90 4.57 15.86 18.95
C ALA A 90 4.64 17.40 18.97
N ALA A 91 5.39 18.00 18.05
CA ALA A 91 5.56 19.45 17.91
C ALA A 91 4.46 20.13 17.08
N THR A 92 3.66 19.36 16.33
CA THR A 92 2.62 19.89 15.43
C THR A 92 1.41 20.38 16.24
N GLN A 93 1.16 21.69 16.18
CA GLN A 93 0.07 22.35 16.92
C GLN A 93 -1.22 22.47 16.10
N GLU A 94 -1.12 22.55 14.76
CA GLU A 94 -2.27 22.75 13.90
C GLU A 94 -3.16 21.49 13.88
N PRO A 95 -4.41 21.55 14.41
CA PRO A 95 -5.27 20.37 14.50
C PRO A 95 -5.46 19.60 13.18
N PRO A 96 -5.71 20.24 12.02
CA PRO A 96 -5.92 19.50 10.77
C PRO A 96 -4.64 18.79 10.29
N VAL A 97 -3.47 19.43 10.45
CA VAL A 97 -2.17 18.86 10.06
C VAL A 97 -1.84 17.69 10.98
N ARG A 98 -2.01 17.88 12.29
CA ARG A 98 -1.80 16.83 13.30
C ARG A 98 -2.66 15.59 13.02
N ALA A 99 -3.93 15.79 12.70
CA ALA A 99 -4.85 14.70 12.35
C ALA A 99 -4.39 13.96 11.09
N ALA A 100 -4.01 14.69 10.03
CA ALA A 100 -3.54 14.09 8.79
C ALA A 100 -2.24 13.30 8.97
N ILE A 101 -1.27 13.84 9.71
CA ILE A 101 -0.02 13.15 10.06
C ILE A 101 -0.31 11.88 10.86
N SER A 102 -1.21 11.97 11.85
CA SER A 102 -1.60 10.81 12.66
C SER A 102 -2.23 9.70 11.81
N GLY A 103 -3.10 10.07 10.86
CA GLY A 103 -3.70 9.14 9.90
C GLY A 103 -2.66 8.44 9.02
N ALA A 104 -1.68 9.19 8.52
CA ALA A 104 -0.57 8.63 7.74
C ALA A 104 0.26 7.66 8.58
N LEU A 105 0.61 8.03 9.81
CA LEU A 105 1.37 7.17 10.74
C LEU A 105 0.62 5.88 11.08
N ALA A 106 -0.71 5.94 11.25
CA ALA A 106 -1.53 4.76 11.49
C ALA A 106 -1.52 3.77 10.31
N LEU A 107 -1.34 4.24 9.08
CA LEU A 107 -1.16 3.38 7.90
C LEU A 107 0.26 2.83 7.81
N LEU A 108 1.24 3.62 8.25
CA LEU A 108 2.66 3.25 8.27
C LEU A 108 3.03 2.32 9.41
N SER A 109 2.26 2.25 10.49
CA SER A 109 2.51 1.30 11.59
C SER A 109 2.25 -0.15 11.18
N LYS A 110 1.52 -0.38 10.08
CA LYS A 110 1.31 -1.73 9.54
C LYS A 110 2.64 -2.34 9.07
N PRO A 111 2.92 -3.62 9.38
CA PRO A 111 4.10 -4.32 8.90
C PRO A 111 4.23 -4.27 7.38
N ARG A 112 5.48 -4.26 6.88
CA ARG A 112 5.77 -4.43 5.44
C ARG A 112 5.39 -5.85 5.02
N GLY A 113 4.18 -6.01 4.48
CA GLY A 113 3.66 -7.31 4.07
C GLY A 113 3.19 -8.17 5.25
N ASP A 114 2.30 -9.10 4.94
CA ASP A 114 1.84 -10.10 5.91
C ASP A 114 3.03 -11.02 6.18
N ARG A 115 3.67 -10.91 7.35
CA ARG A 115 4.73 -11.83 7.80
C ARG A 115 4.27 -13.29 7.67
N ASN A 116 2.96 -13.51 7.81
CA ASN A 116 2.27 -14.78 7.62
C ASN A 116 2.41 -15.38 6.20
N LEU A 117 2.69 -14.58 5.16
CA LEU A 117 2.97 -15.08 3.81
C LEU A 117 4.35 -15.72 3.69
N LEU A 118 5.33 -15.24 4.47
CA LEU A 118 6.66 -15.85 4.51
C LEU A 118 6.63 -17.20 5.24
N ASP A 119 5.73 -17.33 6.21
CA ASP A 119 5.51 -18.55 6.99
C ASP A 119 4.41 -19.45 6.40
N TYR A 120 3.85 -19.09 5.24
CA TYR A 120 2.77 -19.85 4.61
C TYR A 120 3.29 -21.19 4.06
N GLN A 121 2.91 -22.29 4.72
CA GLN A 121 3.00 -23.63 4.14
C GLN A 121 1.66 -23.99 3.50
N PRO A 122 1.60 -24.16 2.16
CA PRO A 122 0.37 -24.61 1.51
C PRO A 122 -0.02 -25.98 2.07
N ALA A 123 -1.31 -26.14 2.40
CA ALA A 123 -1.84 -27.43 2.81
C ALA A 123 -1.49 -28.47 1.74
N LYS A 124 -0.78 -29.53 2.15
CA LYS A 124 -0.40 -30.64 1.29
C LYS A 124 -1.67 -31.18 0.66
N SER A 125 -1.79 -31.09 -0.66
CA SER A 125 -2.96 -31.57 -1.40
C SER A 125 -3.30 -32.98 -0.94
N ALA A 126 -4.53 -33.20 -0.48
CA ALA A 126 -4.99 -34.53 -0.14
C ALA A 126 -4.78 -35.44 -1.37
N PRO A 127 -4.27 -36.67 -1.20
CA PRO A 127 -4.07 -37.57 -2.31
C PRO A 127 -5.41 -37.74 -3.04
N THR A 128 -5.40 -37.46 -4.34
CA THR A 128 -6.50 -37.76 -5.24
C THR A 128 -6.81 -39.26 -5.07
N MET A 129 -7.98 -39.59 -4.53
CA MET A 129 -8.45 -40.96 -4.58
C MET A 129 -8.52 -41.34 -6.06
N ALA A 130 -7.66 -42.28 -6.48
CA ALA A 130 -7.74 -42.85 -7.80
C ALA A 130 -9.17 -43.38 -8.00
N PRO A 131 -9.79 -43.17 -9.18
CA PRO A 131 -11.10 -43.73 -9.46
C PRO A 131 -11.02 -45.25 -9.28
N MET A 132 -11.87 -45.74 -8.38
CA MET A 132 -11.95 -47.15 -8.02
C MET A 132 -12.28 -47.96 -9.28
N GLY A 133 -11.42 -48.93 -9.57
CA GLY A 133 -11.44 -49.70 -10.80
C GLY A 133 -12.80 -50.34 -11.09
N GLU A 134 -13.19 -50.19 -12.35
CA GLU A 134 -14.31 -50.85 -13.00
C GLU A 134 -14.03 -52.37 -13.06
N ASN A 135 -14.61 -53.14 -12.14
CA ASN A 135 -14.61 -54.60 -12.23
C ASN A 135 -15.73 -55.04 -13.19
N GLY A 136 -15.36 -55.36 -14.42
CA GLY A 136 -16.18 -56.16 -15.32
C GLY A 136 -15.89 -57.65 -15.15
N ALA A 137 -16.92 -58.44 -14.85
CA ALA A 137 -17.02 -59.86 -15.25
C ALA A 137 -18.50 -60.28 -15.25
N GLU A 138 -18.96 -60.72 -16.41
CA GLU A 138 -20.33 -61.09 -16.77
C GLU A 138 -20.81 -62.45 -16.19
N LYS A 139 -22.09 -62.47 -15.74
CA LYS A 139 -23.20 -63.43 -16.00
C LYS A 139 -23.03 -64.96 -15.74
N PRO A 140 -24.12 -65.75 -15.78
CA PRO A 140 -25.46 -65.65 -15.16
C PRO A 140 -25.83 -67.00 -14.44
N VAL A 141 -27.00 -67.14 -13.79
CA VAL A 141 -27.90 -68.34 -13.85
C VAL A 141 -29.17 -68.08 -13.01
N GLU A 142 -30.27 -68.59 -13.56
CA GLU A 142 -31.68 -68.54 -13.17
C GLU A 142 -32.09 -68.94 -11.73
N LYS A 143 -33.24 -68.35 -11.35
CA LYS A 143 -34.30 -68.72 -10.37
C LYS A 143 -34.60 -70.25 -10.31
N PRO A 144 -35.37 -70.82 -9.32
CA PRO A 144 -36.51 -70.17 -8.65
C PRO A 144 -36.82 -70.54 -7.17
N ASP A 145 -37.73 -69.73 -6.62
CA ASP A 145 -38.83 -69.99 -5.67
C ASP A 145 -38.66 -70.72 -4.31
N GLN A 146 -39.30 -70.06 -3.33
CA GLN A 146 -40.15 -70.58 -2.25
C GLN A 146 -39.49 -71.13 -0.98
N PRO A 147 -40.18 -71.14 0.19
CA PRO A 147 -41.65 -71.09 0.40
C PRO A 147 -42.24 -69.81 1.00
#